data_AF-A0A8S0GPC9-F1
#
_entry.id   AF-A0A8S0GPC9-F1
#
_cell.length_a   1.000
_cell.length_b   1.000
_cell.length_c   1.000
_cell.angle_alpha   90.00
_cell.angle_beta   90.00
_cell.angle_gamma   90.00
#
_symmetry.space_group_name_H-M   'P 1'
#
loop_
_entity.id
_entity.type
_entity.pdbx_description
1 polymer ?
#
loop_
_entity_poly.entity_id
_entity_poly.type
_entity_poly.pdbx_seq_one_letter_code
_entity_poly.pdbx_strand_id
1 'polypeptide(L)'
;MITRELPRTEDLSVLAERNDPRLKDRRWVDGVSRQLAACTRVMHDHRFTHNDLKWRNLLVDDQDRLYLIDCPNGDFWRGFWLKYRITKDLACLDKVAKYHLSATQRLRFYLQYRQRDHLSAADKERIRHVVRFFEGRE
;
A
#
# COMPACT_ATOMS: atom_id res chain seq x y z
N MET A 1 24.57 4.06 3.08
CA MET A 1 23.52 4.60 2.19
C MET A 1 22.87 5.74 2.94
N ILE A 2 23.12 6.99 2.54
CA ILE A 2 22.59 8.17 3.22
C ILE A 2 21.25 8.48 2.55
N THR A 3 20.15 8.10 3.19
CA THR A 3 18.81 8.49 2.74
C THR A 3 18.71 9.99 2.94
N ARG A 4 18.61 10.74 1.85
CA ARG A 4 18.37 12.19 1.88
C ARG A 4 17.12 12.43 2.73
N GLU A 5 17.27 13.13 3.85
CA GLU A 5 16.12 13.53 4.66
C GLU A 5 15.22 14.36 3.76
N LEU A 6 14.01 13.85 3.49
CA LEU A 6 12.99 14.61 2.76
C LEU A 6 12.45 15.64 3.76
N PRO A 7 12.73 16.94 3.58
CA PRO A 7 12.27 17.93 4.55
C PRO A 7 10.74 17.96 4.53
N ARG A 8 10.12 17.96 5.73
CA ARG A 8 8.66 18.04 5.95
C ARG A 8 7.83 16.83 5.53
N THR A 9 8.43 15.64 5.48
CA THR A 9 7.67 14.39 5.33
C THR A 9 7.52 13.65 6.65
N GLU A 10 6.34 13.08 6.90
CA GLU A 10 6.08 12.21 8.05
C GLU A 10 5.73 10.79 7.60
N ASP A 11 6.20 9.78 8.34
CA ASP A 11 5.87 8.38 8.09
C ASP A 11 4.39 8.12 8.39
N LEU A 12 3.71 7.38 7.51
CA LEU A 12 2.33 6.96 7.76
C LEU A 12 2.20 6.13 9.04
N SER A 13 3.24 5.38 9.44
CA SER A 13 3.24 4.68 10.73
C SER A 13 3.22 5.64 11.92
N VAL A 14 3.97 6.74 11.87
CA VAL A 14 4.00 7.76 12.93
C VAL A 14 2.65 8.48 13.01
N LEU A 15 2.05 8.82 11.86
CA LEU A 15 0.69 9.37 11.81
C LEU A 15 -0.33 8.40 12.41
N ALA A 16 -0.18 7.10 12.15
CA ALA A 16 -1.06 6.06 12.66
C ALA A 16 -0.92 5.86 14.17
N GLU A 17 0.31 5.83 14.70
CA GLU A 17 0.61 5.74 16.13
C GLU A 17 0.03 6.94 16.90
N ARG A 18 0.13 8.15 16.32
CA ARG A 18 -0.41 9.37 16.92
C ARG A 18 -1.91 9.55 16.74
N ASN A 19 -2.58 8.63 16.04
CA ASN A 19 -3.99 8.74 15.65
C ASN A 19 -4.31 10.09 14.98
N ASP A 20 -3.43 10.53 14.06
CA ASP A 20 -3.56 11.81 13.40
C ASP A 20 -4.96 11.97 12.75
N PRO A 21 -5.65 13.12 12.93
CA PRO A 21 -6.96 13.36 12.35
C PRO A 21 -7.03 13.17 10.83
N ARG A 22 -5.92 13.35 10.10
CA ARG A 22 -5.83 13.14 8.64
C ARG A 22 -6.18 11.71 8.24
N LEU A 23 -5.89 10.71 9.07
CA LEU A 23 -6.27 9.31 8.82
C LEU A 23 -7.78 9.07 8.91
N LYS A 24 -8.52 9.96 9.59
CA LYS A 24 -9.98 9.94 9.64
C LYS A 24 -10.61 10.75 8.50
N ASP A 25 -9.86 11.64 7.86
CA ASP A 25 -10.31 12.36 6.67
C ASP A 25 -10.34 11.42 5.46
N ARG A 26 -11.56 11.12 5.02
CA ARG A 26 -11.82 10.24 3.88
C ARG A 26 -11.24 10.79 2.57
N ARG A 27 -11.18 12.11 2.39
CA ARG A 27 -10.64 12.73 1.17
C ARG A 27 -9.12 12.64 1.14
N TRP A 28 -8.48 12.93 2.27
CA TRP A 28 -7.04 12.80 2.42
C TRP A 28 -6.60 11.35 2.20
N VAL A 29 -7.24 10.39 2.89
CA VAL A 29 -6.97 8.96 2.70
C VAL A 29 -7.18 8.52 1.26
N ASP A 30 -8.23 9.00 0.58
CA ASP A 30 -8.45 8.69 -0.84
C ASP A 30 -7.32 9.23 -1.73
N GLY A 31 -6.84 10.45 -1.47
CA GLY A 31 -5.73 11.06 -2.19
C GLY A 31 -4.42 10.27 -2.04
N VAL A 32 -4.05 9.92 -0.81
CA VAL A 32 -2.86 9.12 -0.52
C VAL A 32 -3.00 7.70 -1.08
N SER A 33 -4.18 7.08 -0.94
CA SER A 33 -4.49 5.76 -1.48
C SER A 33 -4.31 5.70 -3.00
N ARG A 34 -4.78 6.72 -3.73
CA ARG A 34 -4.61 6.80 -5.20
C ARG A 34 -3.14 6.86 -5.60
N GLN A 35 -2.36 7.69 -4.92
CA GLN A 35 -0.93 7.81 -5.18
C GLN A 35 -0.21 6.50 -4.90
N LEU A 36 -0.50 5.86 -3.76
CA LEU A 36 0.07 4.57 -3.39
C LEU A 36 -0.29 3.49 -4.40
N ALA A 37 -1.56 3.43 -4.79
CA ALA A 37 -2.06 2.47 -5.77
C ALA A 37 -1.37 2.66 -7.13
N ALA A 38 -1.21 3.91 -7.57
CA ALA A 38 -0.53 4.24 -8.82
C ALA A 38 0.96 3.84 -8.79
N CYS A 39 1.70 4.27 -7.75
CA CYS A 39 3.11 3.92 -7.59
C CYS A 39 3.32 2.41 -7.49
N THR A 40 2.53 1.72 -6.67
CA THR A 40 2.59 0.27 -6.48
C THR A 40 2.29 -0.48 -7.77
N ARG A 41 1.29 -0.02 -8.53
CA ARG A 41 0.97 -0.58 -9.85
C ARG A 41 2.12 -0.39 -10.83
N VAL A 42 2.68 0.82 -10.93
CA VAL A 42 3.81 1.09 -11.83
C VAL A 42 4.99 0.18 -11.50
N MET A 43 5.33 0.00 -10.22
CA MET A 43 6.36 -0.96 -9.80
C MET A 43 6.03 -2.38 -10.27
N HIS A 44 4.84 -2.88 -9.96
CA HIS A 44 4.42 -4.23 -10.30
C HIS A 44 4.30 -4.49 -11.81
N ASP A 45 3.88 -3.49 -12.60
CA ASP A 45 3.83 -3.54 -14.06
C ASP A 45 5.24 -3.67 -14.65
N HIS A 46 6.23 -3.01 -14.04
CA HIS A 46 7.65 -3.17 -14.38
C HIS A 46 8.28 -4.44 -13.80
N ARG A 47 7.46 -5.32 -13.18
CA ARG A 47 7.88 -6.56 -12.51
C ARG A 47 8.79 -6.33 -11.30
N PHE A 48 8.77 -5.12 -10.75
CA PHE A 48 9.50 -4.74 -9.55
C PHE A 48 8.56 -4.84 -8.34
N THR A 49 9.00 -5.45 -7.26
CA THR A 49 8.25 -5.50 -5.99
C THR A 49 9.10 -4.92 -4.88
N HIS A 50 8.49 -4.13 -4.01
CA HIS A 50 9.19 -3.46 -2.91
C HIS A 50 9.61 -4.45 -1.82
N ASN A 51 8.92 -5.60 -1.69
CA ASN A 51 9.14 -6.67 -0.70
C ASN A 51 8.96 -6.26 0.78
N ASP A 52 8.98 -4.97 1.08
CA ASP A 52 8.82 -4.37 2.41
C ASP A 52 7.91 -3.13 2.34
N LEU A 53 6.77 -3.24 1.64
CA LEU A 53 5.81 -2.14 1.48
C LEU A 53 5.00 -1.91 2.77
N LYS A 54 5.67 -1.37 3.80
CA LYS A 54 5.10 -1.06 5.12
C LYS A 54 4.79 0.43 5.23
N TRP A 55 3.86 0.79 6.13
CA TRP A 55 3.50 2.19 6.40
C TRP A 55 4.69 3.04 6.90
N ARG A 56 5.67 2.43 7.57
CA ARG A 56 6.95 3.08 7.94
C ARG A 56 7.82 3.50 6.76
N ASN A 57 7.58 2.93 5.58
CA ASN A 57 8.32 3.22 4.36
C ASN A 57 7.51 4.14 3.43
N LEU A 58 6.38 4.66 3.93
CA LEU A 58 5.47 5.54 3.22
C LEU A 58 5.49 6.89 3.91
N LEU A 59 6.08 7.87 3.23
CA LEU A 59 6.20 9.25 3.69
C LEU A 59 5.14 10.12 3.02
N VAL A 60 4.48 10.99 3.78
CA VAL A 60 3.58 12.00 3.21
C VAL A 60 4.08 13.40 3.57
N ASP A 61 4.15 14.30 2.58
CA ASP A 61 4.51 15.71 2.80
C ASP A 61 3.30 16.59 3.16
N ASP A 62 3.57 17.87 3.42
CA ASP A 62 2.56 18.90 3.72
C ASP A 62 1.68 19.27 2.51
N GLN A 63 1.98 18.77 1.32
CA GLN A 63 1.14 18.88 0.11
C GLN A 63 0.43 17.58 -0.25
N ASP A 64 0.30 16.66 0.72
CA ASP A 64 -0.35 15.36 0.58
C ASP A 64 0.30 14.44 -0.46
N ARG A 65 1.58 14.65 -0.79
CA ARG A 65 2.31 13.80 -1.74
C ARG A 65 2.94 12.63 -1.02
N LEU A 66 2.77 11.45 -1.61
CA LEU A 66 3.30 10.21 -1.09
C LEU A 66 4.66 9.89 -1.70
N TYR A 67 5.63 9.58 -0.86
CA TYR A 67 6.95 9.08 -1.23
C TYR A 67 7.16 7.69 -0.63
N LEU A 68 7.72 6.79 -1.44
CA LEU A 68 8.15 5.47 -0.98
C LEU A 68 9.65 5.54 -0.70
N ILE A 69 10.05 5.15 0.51
CA ILE A 69 11.45 5.12 0.93
C ILE A 69 11.88 3.72 1.31
N ASP A 70 13.19 3.54 1.47
CA ASP A 70 13.81 2.35 2.04
C ASP A 70 13.37 1.04 1.35
N CYS A 71 13.93 0.82 0.15
CA CYS A 71 13.71 -0.39 -0.65
C CYS A 71 14.96 -1.29 -0.73
N PRO A 72 15.53 -1.76 0.41
CA PRO A 72 16.76 -2.54 0.41
C PRO A 72 16.56 -3.96 -0.16
N ASN A 73 15.32 -4.47 -0.10
CA ASN A 73 14.93 -5.78 -0.61
C ASN A 73 14.14 -5.71 -1.92
N GLY A 74 14.06 -4.53 -2.55
CA GLY A 74 13.37 -4.34 -3.81
C GLY A 74 14.06 -5.11 -4.92
N ASP A 75 13.32 -5.92 -5.67
CA ASP A 75 13.91 -6.73 -6.74
C ASP A 75 12.93 -6.98 -7.88
N PHE A 76 13.47 -7.35 -9.04
CA PHE A 76 12.73 -7.68 -10.26
C PHE A 76 12.45 -9.18 -10.30
N TRP A 77 11.17 -9.54 -10.29
CA TRP A 77 10.74 -10.95 -10.28
C TRP A 77 10.12 -11.34 -11.61
N ARG A 78 10.21 -12.62 -11.97
CA ARG A 78 9.56 -13.17 -13.16
C ARG A 78 8.71 -14.39 -12.81
N GLY A 79 7.64 -14.61 -13.58
CA GLY A 79 6.80 -15.81 -13.48
C GLY A 79 6.00 -15.91 -12.18
N PHE A 80 5.95 -17.11 -11.60
CA PHE A 80 5.13 -17.42 -10.41
C PHE A 80 5.54 -16.59 -9.18
N TRP A 81 6.84 -16.36 -8.99
CA TRP A 81 7.37 -15.60 -7.86
C TRP A 81 6.88 -14.15 -7.84
N LEU A 82 6.73 -13.51 -9.01
CA LEU A 82 6.20 -12.15 -9.10
C LEU A 82 4.78 -12.05 -8.53
N LYS A 83 3.89 -12.98 -8.89
CA LYS A 83 2.51 -12.97 -8.38
C LYS A 83 2.47 -13.14 -6.86
N TYR A 84 3.31 -14.02 -6.33
CA TYR A 84 3.46 -14.22 -4.89
C TYR A 84 3.97 -12.96 -4.19
N ARG A 85 5.02 -12.31 -4.72
CA ARG A 85 5.59 -11.08 -4.15
C ARG A 85 4.64 -9.88 -4.20
N ILE A 86 3.92 -9.69 -5.32
CA ILE A 86 2.85 -8.68 -5.43
C ILE A 86 1.81 -8.89 -4.33
N THR A 87 1.41 -10.15 -4.12
CA THR A 87 0.43 -10.49 -3.08
C THR A 87 0.99 -10.16 -1.70
N LYS A 88 2.25 -10.52 -1.43
CA LYS A 88 2.94 -10.21 -0.18
C LYS A 88 3.03 -8.70 0.09
N ASP A 89 3.35 -7.89 -0.92
CA ASP A 89 3.46 -6.42 -0.78
C ASP A 89 2.11 -5.79 -0.42
N LEU A 90 1.07 -6.09 -1.20
CA LEU A 90 -0.29 -5.59 -0.94
C LEU A 90 -0.79 -6.02 0.44
N ALA A 91 -0.47 -7.24 0.82
CA ALA A 91 -0.95 -7.81 2.06
C ALA A 91 -0.17 -7.24 3.27
N CYS A 92 1.14 -6.94 3.13
CA CYS A 92 1.92 -6.24 4.16
C CYS A 92 1.40 -4.83 4.42
N LEU A 93 0.97 -4.12 3.36
CA LEU A 93 0.32 -2.83 3.47
C LEU A 93 -1.01 -2.93 4.22
N ASP A 94 -1.80 -3.94 3.86
CA ASP A 94 -3.13 -4.19 4.43
C ASP A 94 -3.09 -4.58 5.92
N LYS A 95 -1.98 -5.19 6.38
CA LYS A 95 -1.76 -5.56 7.78
C LYS A 95 -1.91 -4.38 8.74
N VAL A 96 -1.38 -3.21 8.41
CA VAL A 96 -1.56 -1.99 9.23
C VAL A 96 -2.86 -1.30 8.87
N ALA A 97 -3.22 -1.28 7.58
CA ALA A 97 -4.44 -0.65 7.10
C ALA A 97 -5.72 -1.20 7.76
N LYS A 98 -5.79 -2.49 8.11
CA LYS A 98 -6.98 -3.07 8.75
C LYS A 98 -7.30 -2.48 10.13
N TYR A 99 -6.30 -1.93 10.83
CA TYR A 99 -6.50 -1.32 12.16
C TYR A 99 -6.89 0.16 12.08
N HIS A 100 -6.49 0.86 11.01
CA HIS A 100 -6.69 2.31 10.87
C HIS A 100 -7.73 2.70 9.81
N LEU A 101 -8.00 1.82 8.83
CA LEU A 101 -8.89 2.09 7.70
C LEU A 101 -10.09 1.14 7.70
N SER A 102 -11.24 1.68 7.28
CA SER A 102 -12.45 0.89 7.06
C SER A 102 -12.30 -0.10 5.89
N ALA A 103 -13.10 -1.17 5.91
CA ALA A 103 -13.16 -2.15 4.82
C ALA A 103 -13.44 -1.48 3.45
N THR A 104 -14.27 -0.43 3.41
CA THR A 104 -14.58 0.32 2.20
C THR A 104 -13.38 1.10 1.65
N GLN A 105 -12.55 1.70 2.52
CA GLN A 105 -11.31 2.38 2.09
C GLN A 105 -10.30 1.39 1.52
N ARG A 106 -10.12 0.24 2.19
CA ARG A 106 -9.25 -0.85 1.72
C ARG A 106 -9.70 -1.42 0.37
N LEU A 107 -11.01 -1.60 0.20
CA LEU A 107 -11.59 -2.04 -1.06
C LEU A 107 -11.36 -1.03 -2.19
N ARG A 108 -11.50 0.27 -1.88
CA ARG A 108 -11.28 1.34 -2.85
C ARG A 108 -9.82 1.41 -3.29
N PHE A 109 -8.87 1.24 -2.36
CA PHE A 109 -7.45 1.10 -2.70
C PHE A 109 -7.23 -0.03 -3.71
N TYR A 110 -7.82 -1.21 -3.48
CA TYR A 110 -7.68 -2.33 -4.41
C TYR A 110 -8.25 -2.02 -5.80
N LEU A 111 -9.43 -1.38 -5.87
CA LEU A 111 -10.05 -0.96 -7.14
C LEU A 111 -9.16 0.05 -7.88
N GLN A 112 -8.60 1.03 -7.17
CA GLN A 112 -7.65 2.01 -7.70
C GLN A 112 -6.38 1.34 -8.24
N TYR A 113 -5.81 0.40 -7.46
CA TYR A 113 -4.63 -0.36 -7.84
C TYR A 113 -4.87 -1.21 -9.11
N ARG A 114 -6.07 -1.77 -9.27
CA ARG A 114 -6.45 -2.54 -10.45
C ARG A 114 -6.92 -1.69 -11.63
N GLN A 115 -7.09 -0.38 -11.45
CA GLN A 115 -7.75 0.52 -12.40
C GLN A 115 -9.11 -0.02 -12.86
N ARG A 116 -9.95 -0.40 -11.90
CA ARG A 116 -11.31 -0.89 -12.15
C ARG A 116 -12.31 -0.07 -11.36
N ASP A 117 -13.41 0.30 -12.00
CA ASP A 117 -14.50 1.02 -11.34
C ASP A 117 -15.40 0.08 -10.53
N HIS A 118 -15.45 -1.21 -10.91
CA HIS A 118 -16.30 -2.22 -10.29
C HIS A 118 -15.55 -3.52 -10.02
N LEU A 119 -15.98 -4.22 -8.96
CA LEU A 119 -15.46 -5.54 -8.61
C LEU A 119 -15.97 -6.60 -9.58
N SER A 120 -15.08 -7.20 -10.36
CA SER A 120 -15.40 -8.44 -11.07
C SER A 120 -15.46 -9.63 -10.11
N ALA A 121 -16.07 -10.74 -10.53
CA ALA A 121 -16.08 -11.98 -9.75
C ALA A 121 -14.65 -12.46 -9.41
N ALA A 122 -13.72 -12.37 -10.37
CA ALA A 122 -12.31 -12.70 -10.19
C ALA A 122 -11.59 -11.76 -9.19
N ASP A 123 -11.99 -10.49 -9.11
CA ASP A 123 -11.45 -9.56 -8.10
C ASP A 123 -11.92 -9.92 -6.71
N LYS A 124 -13.19 -10.31 -6.55
CA LYS A 124 -13.72 -10.75 -5.26
C LYS A 124 -13.00 -12.00 -4.74
N GLU A 125 -12.59 -12.91 -5.61
CA GLU A 125 -11.76 -14.06 -5.24
C GLU A 125 -10.34 -13.65 -4.82
N ARG A 126 -9.69 -12.76 -5.60
CA ARG A 126 -8.36 -12.26 -5.24
C ARG A 126 -8.32 -11.48 -3.95
N ILE A 127 -9.27 -10.58 -3.73
CA ILE A 127 -9.36 -9.82 -2.47
C ILE A 127 -9.53 -10.79 -1.30
N ARG A 128 -10.41 -11.80 -1.44
CA ARG A 128 -10.54 -12.86 -0.42
C ARG A 128 -9.21 -13.57 -0.19
N HIS A 129 -8.44 -13.86 -1.23
CA HIS A 129 -7.13 -14.50 -1.08
C HIS A 129 -6.10 -13.58 -0.39
N VAL A 130 -6.08 -12.28 -0.72
CA VAL A 130 -5.20 -11.28 -0.10
C VAL A 130 -5.53 -11.09 1.39
N VAL A 131 -6.82 -10.97 1.71
CA VAL A 131 -7.30 -10.82 3.10
C VAL A 131 -7.04 -12.11 3.90
N ARG A 132 -7.35 -13.29 3.33
CA ARG A 132 -7.08 -14.59 3.98
C ARG A 132 -5.60 -14.94 4.09
N PHE A 133 -4.74 -14.37 3.25
CA PHE A 133 -3.29 -14.57 3.34
C PHE A 133 -2.75 -14.15 4.72
N PHE A 134 -3.43 -13.22 5.41
CA PHE A 134 -3.08 -12.79 6.76
C PHE A 134 -3.92 -13.42 7.89
N GLU A 135 -5.17 -13.83 7.65
CA GLU A 135 -6.01 -14.48 8.69
C GLU A 135 -5.42 -15.79 9.24
N GLY A 136 -4.51 -16.45 8.52
CA GLY A 136 -3.84 -17.68 8.99
C GLY A 136 -2.45 -17.49 9.60
N ARG A 137 -2.00 -16.25 9.82
CA ARG A 137 -0.65 -15.91 10.34
C ARG A 137 -0.67 -14.86 11.46
N GLU A 138 -1.77 -14.78 12.20
CA GLU A 138 -1.83 -14.07 13.49
C GLU A 138 -1.48 -15.01 14.65
#